data_AF-A0A383DKA2-F1
#
_entry.id   AF-A0A383DKA2-F1
#
_cell.length_a   1.000
_cell.length_b   1.000
_cell.length_c   1.000
_cell.angle_alpha   90.00
_cell.angle_beta   90.00
_cell.angle_gamma   90.00
#
_symmetry.space_group_name_H-M   'P 1'
#
loop_
_entity.id
_entity.type
_entity.pdbx_description
1 polymer ?
#
loop_
_entity_poly.entity_id
_entity_poly.type
_entity_poly.pdbx_seq_one_letter_code
_entity_poly.pdbx_strand_id
1 'polypeptide(L)'
;VVIVTDIGCVGLSDKYFVTHAFHGLHGRAITYASGIKMRNPELNVIVLIGDGGCGIGGHHLLNAARLNTDISVLVFNNFNFGMTGGQHSVTTPLDSITPTTSFG
;
A
#
# COMPACT_ATOMS: atom_id res chain seq x y z
N VAL A 1 -18.06 -3.68 -2.32
CA VAL A 1 -16.59 -3.62 -2.46
C VAL A 1 -16.12 -2.32 -1.81
N VAL A 2 -15.02 -2.36 -1.07
CA VAL A 2 -14.36 -1.18 -0.52
C VAL A 2 -12.90 -1.21 -0.95
N ILE A 3 -12.42 -0.15 -1.58
CA ILE A 3 -11.01 0.05 -1.90
C ILE A 3 -10.38 0.92 -0.81
N VAL A 4 -9.27 0.48 -0.26
CA VAL A 4 -8.48 1.24 0.71
C VAL A 4 -7.12 1.55 0.10
N THR A 5 -6.85 2.84 -0.10
CA THR A 5 -5.65 3.33 -0.79
C THR A 5 -4.63 3.89 0.20
N ASP A 6 -3.35 3.64 -0.09
CA ASP A 6 -2.23 4.25 0.63
C ASP A 6 -1.80 5.59 0.01
N ILE A 7 -0.89 6.34 0.66
CA ILE A 7 -0.26 7.52 0.05
C ILE A 7 0.77 7.08 -1.01
N GLY A 8 0.71 7.67 -2.20
CA GLY A 8 1.63 7.42 -3.31
C GLY A 8 0.93 7.51 -4.67
N CYS A 9 1.65 7.28 -5.77
CA CYS A 9 1.07 7.30 -7.12
C CYS A 9 -0.14 6.36 -7.23
N VAL A 10 0.01 5.12 -6.71
CA VAL A 10 -1.08 4.14 -6.64
C VAL A 10 -2.25 4.60 -5.76
N GLY A 11 -1.99 5.45 -4.76
CA GLY A 11 -3.02 5.99 -3.87
C GLY A 11 -4.13 6.75 -4.58
N LEU A 12 -3.82 7.34 -5.74
CA LEU A 12 -4.79 8.07 -6.56
C LEU A 12 -5.74 7.15 -7.34
N SER A 13 -5.53 5.83 -7.29
CA SER A 13 -6.26 4.86 -8.10
C SER A 13 -7.73 4.74 -7.71
N ASP A 14 -8.07 5.00 -6.45
CA ASP A 14 -9.45 4.97 -5.95
C ASP A 14 -10.40 5.88 -6.74
N LYS A 15 -9.91 7.02 -7.24
CA LYS A 15 -10.67 7.97 -8.07
C LYS A 15 -11.13 7.39 -9.40
N TYR A 16 -10.52 6.30 -9.86
CA TYR A 16 -10.83 5.68 -11.15
C TYR A 16 -11.86 4.55 -11.05
N PHE A 17 -12.37 4.25 -9.84
CA PHE A 17 -13.36 3.19 -9.62
C PHE A 17 -14.68 3.76 -9.10
N VAL A 18 -15.79 3.23 -9.60
CA VAL A 18 -17.13 3.47 -9.04
C VAL A 18 -17.34 2.51 -7.87
N THR A 19 -16.87 2.88 -6.68
CA THR A 19 -16.93 2.04 -5.48
C THR A 19 -16.79 2.86 -4.19
N HIS A 20 -16.95 2.22 -3.04
CA HIS A 20 -16.60 2.86 -1.77
C HIS A 20 -15.08 2.92 -1.62
N ALA A 21 -14.54 4.09 -1.31
CA ALA A 21 -13.11 4.31 -1.18
C ALA A 21 -12.75 4.93 0.18
N PHE A 22 -11.59 4.53 0.72
CA PHE A 22 -10.97 5.16 1.88
C PHE A 22 -9.50 5.43 1.59
N HIS A 23 -9.14 6.69 1.41
CA HIS A 23 -7.76 7.14 1.21
C HIS A 23 -7.13 7.47 2.55
N GLY A 24 -6.21 6.62 3.01
CA GLY A 24 -5.63 6.69 4.34
C GLY A 24 -4.31 7.46 4.42
N LEU A 25 -3.64 7.32 5.57
CA LEU A 25 -2.27 7.76 5.78
C LEU A 25 -1.26 6.75 5.24
N HIS A 26 -0.04 7.22 4.96
CA HIS A 26 1.04 6.41 4.40
C HIS A 26 1.39 5.19 5.26
N GLY A 27 1.42 4.01 4.65
CA GLY A 27 1.58 2.71 5.28
C GLY A 27 0.44 2.29 6.20
N ARG A 28 -0.73 2.94 6.19
CA ARG A 28 -1.84 2.61 7.11
C ARG A 28 -3.05 1.97 6.43
N ALA A 29 -3.07 1.89 5.10
CA ALA A 29 -4.17 1.30 4.33
C ALA A 29 -4.56 -0.11 4.82
N ILE A 30 -3.59 -0.98 5.11
CA ILE A 30 -3.82 -2.35 5.60
C ILE A 30 -4.51 -2.36 6.97
N THR A 31 -4.13 -1.44 7.86
CA THR A 31 -4.75 -1.29 9.19
C THR A 31 -6.22 -0.89 9.07
N TYR A 32 -6.52 0.11 8.23
CA TYR A 32 -7.89 0.53 7.99
C TYR A 32 -8.73 -0.57 7.33
N ALA A 33 -8.18 -1.24 6.31
CA ALA A 33 -8.85 -2.35 5.64
C ALA A 33 -9.19 -3.49 6.59
N SER A 34 -8.25 -3.85 7.47
CA SER A 34 -8.47 -4.88 8.50
C SER A 34 -9.62 -4.47 9.43
N GLY A 35 -9.67 -3.22 9.87
CA GLY A 35 -10.77 -2.71 10.70
C GLY A 35 -12.12 -2.71 9.98
N ILE A 36 -12.15 -2.29 8.71
CA ILE A 36 -13.36 -2.31 7.87
C ILE A 36 -13.89 -3.75 7.72
N LYS A 37 -13.01 -4.71 7.41
CA LYS A 37 -13.37 -6.11 7.25
C LYS A 37 -13.84 -6.74 8.56
N MET A 38 -13.18 -6.45 9.69
CA MET A 38 -13.64 -6.90 11.02
C MET A 38 -15.00 -6.32 11.38
N ARG A 39 -15.30 -5.07 10.98
CA ARG A 39 -16.58 -4.44 11.29
C ARG A 39 -17.72 -4.99 10.42
N ASN A 40 -17.46 -5.30 9.16
CA ASN A 40 -18.44 -5.87 8.25
C ASN A 40 -17.81 -6.97 7.38
N PRO A 41 -17.88 -8.24 7.85
CA PRO A 41 -17.27 -9.40 7.18
C PRO A 41 -17.79 -9.67 5.76
N GLU A 42 -18.99 -9.21 5.40
CA GLU A 42 -19.59 -9.41 4.07
C GLU A 42 -18.96 -8.52 2.99
N LEU A 43 -18.12 -7.55 3.38
CA LEU A 43 -17.46 -6.67 2.43
C LEU A 43 -16.26 -7.34 1.76
N ASN A 44 -16.20 -7.21 0.44
CA ASN A 44 -14.97 -7.41 -0.33
C ASN A 44 -14.07 -6.18 -0.16
N VAL A 45 -13.00 -6.33 0.62
CA VAL A 45 -12.06 -5.24 0.95
C VAL A 45 -10.75 -5.45 0.21
N ILE A 46 -10.34 -4.44 -0.56
CA ILE A 46 -9.14 -4.47 -1.41
C ILE A 46 -8.23 -3.31 -1.01
N VAL A 47 -6.96 -3.60 -0.73
CA VAL A 47 -5.93 -2.61 -0.44
C VAL A 47 -5.09 -2.38 -1.69
N LEU A 48 -4.89 -1.11 -2.06
CA LEU A 48 -3.91 -0.71 -3.06
C LEU A 48 -2.78 0.05 -2.37
N ILE A 49 -1.57 -0.50 -2.43
CA ILE A 49 -0.40 0.05 -1.72
C ILE A 49 0.84 -0.04 -2.62
N GLY A 50 1.72 0.94 -2.51
CA GLY A 50 3.01 0.90 -3.19
C GLY A 50 3.99 0.01 -2.43
N ASP A 51 5.03 -0.46 -3.09
CA ASP A 51 6.22 -1.03 -2.46
C ASP A 51 6.80 -0.12 -1.35
N GLY A 52 6.88 1.20 -1.59
CA GLY A 52 7.27 2.17 -0.57
C GLY A 52 6.35 2.17 0.67
N GLY A 53 5.04 2.03 0.45
CA GLY A 53 4.04 1.86 1.51
C GLY A 53 4.22 0.55 2.28
N CYS A 54 4.68 -0.52 1.63
CA CYS A 54 5.05 -1.77 2.30
C CYS A 54 6.31 -1.63 3.17
N GLY A 55 7.15 -0.62 2.96
CA GLY A 55 8.25 -0.30 3.87
C GLY A 55 7.73 0.21 5.21
N ILE A 56 7.16 1.42 5.23
CA ILE A 56 6.62 2.04 6.46
C ILE A 56 5.42 1.27 7.04
N GLY A 57 4.68 0.54 6.19
CA GLY A 57 3.54 -0.29 6.57
C GLY A 57 3.85 -1.77 6.80
N GLY A 58 5.12 -2.18 6.74
CA GLY A 58 5.51 -3.60 6.71
C GLY A 58 4.99 -4.42 7.89
N HIS A 59 5.00 -3.86 9.10
CA HIS A 59 4.43 -4.55 10.27
C HIS A 59 2.91 -4.77 10.16
N HIS A 60 2.18 -3.87 9.52
CA HIS A 60 0.74 -4.04 9.32
C HIS A 60 0.46 -5.14 8.31
N LEU A 61 1.27 -5.22 7.24
CA LEU A 61 1.20 -6.32 6.26
C LEU A 61 1.45 -7.68 6.93
N LEU A 62 2.55 -7.79 7.69
CA LEU A 62 2.89 -9.03 8.39
C LEU A 62 1.80 -9.45 9.37
N ASN A 63 1.27 -8.52 10.16
CA ASN A 63 0.22 -8.82 11.12
C ASN A 63 -1.11 -9.19 10.45
N ALA A 64 -1.51 -8.52 9.37
CA ALA A 64 -2.71 -8.88 8.61
C ALA A 64 -2.62 -10.31 8.03
N ALA A 65 -1.45 -10.67 7.50
CA ALA A 65 -1.20 -12.04 7.02
C ALA A 65 -1.26 -13.06 8.17
N ARG A 66 -0.64 -12.77 9.33
CA ARG A 66 -0.68 -13.64 10.52
C ARG A 66 -2.08 -13.84 11.09
N LEU A 67 -2.91 -12.80 11.04
CA LEU A 67 -4.29 -12.83 11.52
C LEU A 67 -5.28 -13.38 10.49
N ASN A 68 -4.82 -13.60 9.24
CA ASN A 68 -5.66 -14.02 8.12
C ASN A 68 -6.94 -13.16 7.99
N THR A 69 -6.77 -11.84 7.90
CA THR A 69 -7.87 -10.86 8.02
C THR A 69 -8.88 -10.84 6.87
N ASP A 70 -8.82 -11.77 5.92
CA ASP A 70 -9.70 -11.87 4.74
C ASP A 70 -9.80 -10.57 3.93
N ILE A 71 -8.64 -9.94 3.69
CA ILE A 71 -8.49 -8.78 2.80
C ILE A 71 -7.54 -9.12 1.66
N SER A 72 -7.77 -8.51 0.50
CA SER A 72 -6.83 -8.61 -0.63
C SER A 72 -5.87 -7.43 -0.61
N VAL A 73 -4.56 -7.68 -0.63
CA VAL A 73 -3.54 -6.63 -0.71
C VAL A 73 -2.83 -6.69 -2.05
N LEU A 74 -2.96 -5.63 -2.85
CA LEU A 74 -2.31 -5.46 -4.14
C LEU A 74 -1.14 -4.49 -3.98
N VAL A 75 0.07 -5.02 -4.11
CA VAL A 75 1.32 -4.24 -4.03
C VAL A 75 1.75 -3.82 -5.43
N PHE A 76 1.76 -2.52 -5.67
CA PHE A 76 2.20 -1.94 -6.93
C PHE A 76 3.69 -1.66 -6.82
N ASN A 77 4.49 -2.66 -7.18
CA ASN A 77 5.94 -2.62 -7.08
C ASN A 77 6.54 -1.97 -8.33
N ASN A 78 6.93 -0.71 -8.20
CA ASN A 78 7.61 0.06 -9.26
C ASN A 78 9.07 0.40 -8.89
N PHE A 79 9.58 -0.15 -7.78
CA PHE A 79 10.96 -0.04 -7.32
C PHE A 79 11.40 1.37 -6.88
N ASN A 80 10.46 2.29 -6.56
CA ASN A 80 10.80 3.61 -6.04
C ASN A 80 9.60 4.35 -5.37
N PHE A 81 9.90 5.45 -4.67
CA PHE A 81 8.90 6.42 -4.26
C PHE A 81 8.62 7.45 -5.37
N GLY A 82 7.87 7.04 -6.40
CA GLY A 82 7.63 7.87 -7.59
C GLY A 82 7.01 9.24 -7.29
N MET A 83 6.04 9.30 -6.36
CA MET A 83 5.33 10.55 -6.02
C MET A 83 6.24 11.60 -5.38
N THR A 84 7.30 11.19 -4.68
CA THR A 84 8.21 12.09 -3.95
C THR A 84 9.49 12.40 -4.72
N GLY A 85 9.58 11.97 -5.97
CA GLY A 85 10.73 12.27 -6.84
C GLY A 85 11.63 11.08 -7.14
N GLY A 86 11.25 9.85 -6.77
CA GLY A 86 11.90 8.63 -7.25
C GLY A 86 12.99 8.06 -6.35
N GLN A 87 12.96 8.35 -5.04
CA GLN A 87 13.86 7.75 -4.06
C GLN A 87 13.73 6.22 -4.02
N HIS A 88 14.80 5.51 -3.61
CA HIS A 88 14.74 4.06 -3.40
C HIS A 88 13.60 3.65 -2.44
N SER A 89 12.92 2.54 -2.75
CA SER A 89 11.93 1.84 -1.94
C SER A 89 12.53 0.56 -1.33
N VAL A 90 11.73 -0.18 -0.56
CA VAL A 90 12.16 -1.46 0.05
C VAL A 90 12.32 -2.61 -0.94
N THR A 91 11.89 -2.43 -2.20
CA THR A 91 12.05 -3.42 -3.28
C THR A 91 13.03 -2.96 -4.34
N THR A 92 13.58 -1.75 -4.24
CA THR A 92 14.60 -1.26 -5.18
C THR A 92 15.76 -2.27 -5.27
N PRO A 93 16.14 -2.70 -6.48
CA PRO A 93 17.27 -3.61 -6.65
C PRO A 93 18.56 -3.03 -6.06
N LEU A 94 19.42 -3.89 -5.54
CA LEU A 94 20.75 -3.49 -5.08
C LEU A 94 21.51 -2.76 -6.20
N ASP A 95 22.37 -1.82 -5.82
CA ASP A 95 23.19 -1.00 -6.73
C ASP A 95 22.39 -0.06 -7.65
N SER A 96 21.07 0.09 -7.42
CA SER A 96 20.24 1.03 -8.18
C SER A 96 20.54 2.47 -7.80
N ILE A 97 20.82 3.31 -8.81
CA ILE A 97 21.02 4.74 -8.63
C ILE A 97 19.67 5.45 -8.57
N THR A 98 19.35 6.02 -7.41
CA THR A 98 18.17 6.86 -7.18
C THR A 98 18.61 8.22 -6.61
N PRO A 99 17.71 9.22 -6.50
CA PRO A 99 18.06 10.52 -5.90
C PRO A 99 18.66 10.43 -4.48
N THR A 100 18.39 9.36 -3.73
CA THR A 100 18.93 9.12 -2.38
C THR A 100 20.00 8.03 -2.32
N THR A 101 20.25 7.33 -3.42
CA THR A 101 21.27 6.28 -3.55
C THR A 101 22.17 6.59 -4.75
N SER A 102 22.75 7.79 -4.75
CA SER A 102 23.51 8.32 -5.91
C SER A 102 24.77 7.52 -6.26
N PHE A 103 25.22 6.63 -5.38
CA PHE A 103 26.42 5.83 -5.52
C PHE A 103 26.13 4.32 -5.64
N GLY A 104 24.86 3.93 -5.76
CA GLY A 104 24.40 2.55 -5.57
C GLY A 104 23.94 2.34 -4.13
#